data_AF-A0A7S3RPF1-F1
#
_entry.id   AF-A0A7S3RPF1-F1
#
_cell.length_a   1.000
_cell.length_b   1.000
_cell.length_c   1.000
_cell.angle_alpha   90.00
_cell.angle_beta   90.00
_cell.angle_gamma   90.00
#
_symmetry.space_group_name_H-M   'P 1'
#
loop_
_entity.id
_entity.type
_entity.pdbx_description
1 polymer ?
#
loop_
_entity_poly.entity_id
_entity_poly.type
_entity_poly.pdbx_seq_one_letter_code
_entity_poly.pdbx_strand_id
1 'polypeptide(L)'
;EDCVHGDHVHDRVAGPEHRLDIELSYSPQSSAPLIAHGLIGQSFADPLPRFGRLDVYPEEGTFTTSAQAEGAIEGTADIYEVPSPFETDFAFSLFAGERWQKAGTAEAATATC
;
A
#
# COMPACT_ATOMS: atom_id res chain seq x y z
N GLU A 1 -22.42 -11.25 -16.04
CA GLU A 1 -21.29 -10.59 -15.37
C GLU A 1 -21.85 -10.02 -14.08
N ASP A 2 -21.37 -10.50 -12.94
CA ASP A 2 -21.89 -10.07 -11.64
C ASP A 2 -21.00 -8.93 -11.14
N CYS A 3 -21.48 -7.70 -11.27
CA CYS A 3 -20.74 -6.52 -10.82
C CYS A 3 -20.82 -6.48 -9.30
N VAL A 4 -19.72 -6.73 -8.61
CA VAL A 4 -19.65 -6.56 -7.15
C VAL A 4 -19.81 -5.08 -6.84
N HIS A 5 -20.97 -4.68 -6.32
CA HIS A 5 -21.18 -3.35 -5.75
C HIS A 5 -20.77 -3.36 -4.27
N GLY A 6 -19.99 -2.36 -3.84
CA GLY A 6 -19.76 -2.12 -2.42
C GLY A 6 -21.06 -1.77 -1.69
N ASP A 7 -21.08 -1.95 -0.38
CA ASP A 7 -22.28 -1.76 0.44
C ASP A 7 -22.78 -0.32 0.35
N HIS A 8 -24.08 -0.15 0.11
CA HIS A 8 -24.67 1.17 -0.02
C HIS A 8 -24.72 1.89 1.33
N VAL A 9 -24.33 3.17 1.34
CA VAL A 9 -24.39 4.01 2.54
C VAL A 9 -25.76 4.65 2.65
N HIS A 10 -26.60 4.15 3.57
CA HIS A 10 -27.91 4.71 3.86
C HIS A 10 -27.83 6.07 4.58
N ASP A 11 -28.83 6.92 4.36
CA ASP A 11 -29.00 8.23 5.03
C ASP A 11 -27.80 9.19 4.91
N ARG A 12 -27.02 9.07 3.83
CA ARG A 12 -25.88 9.96 3.61
C ARG A 12 -26.35 11.39 3.33
N VAL A 13 -25.76 12.36 4.04
CA VAL A 13 -25.96 13.80 3.77
C VAL A 13 -24.99 14.28 2.68
N ALA A 14 -23.76 13.74 2.65
CA ALA A 14 -22.72 13.98 1.64
C ALA A 14 -21.69 12.84 1.65
N GLY A 15 -20.80 12.76 0.65
CA GLY A 15 -19.71 11.77 0.59
C GLY A 15 -19.94 10.58 -0.36
N PRO A 16 -19.16 9.48 -0.22
CA PRO A 16 -19.25 8.30 -1.10
C PRO A 16 -20.59 7.56 -0.97
N GLU A 17 -21.10 7.00 -2.07
CA GLU A 17 -22.38 6.26 -2.09
C GLU A 17 -22.22 4.80 -1.66
N HIS A 18 -20.99 4.29 -1.73
CA HIS A 18 -20.63 2.91 -1.43
C HIS A 18 -19.47 2.87 -0.45
N ARG A 19 -19.52 1.92 0.47
CA ARG A 19 -18.42 1.59 1.38
C ARG A 19 -17.79 0.27 0.96
N LEU A 20 -16.47 0.21 1.08
CA LEU A 20 -15.71 -1.02 0.95
C LEU A 20 -15.19 -1.40 2.34
N ASP A 21 -15.79 -2.44 2.92
CA ASP A 21 -15.36 -2.99 4.20
C ASP A 21 -14.31 -4.09 3.95
N ILE A 22 -13.09 -3.90 4.48
CA ILE A 22 -11.97 -4.83 4.29
C ILE A 22 -11.51 -5.34 5.65
N GLU A 23 -11.57 -6.65 5.83
CA GLU A 23 -10.91 -7.34 6.94
C GLU A 23 -9.62 -7.99 6.43
N LEU A 24 -8.48 -7.68 7.07
CA LEU A 24 -7.20 -8.30 6.78
C LEU A 24 -6.79 -9.18 7.96
N SER A 25 -6.50 -10.45 7.69
CA SER A 25 -5.97 -11.40 8.67
C SER A 25 -4.64 -11.97 8.17
N TYR A 26 -3.66 -12.02 9.06
CA TYR A 26 -2.34 -12.59 8.76
C TYR A 26 -2.40 -14.12 8.79
N SER A 27 -2.01 -14.77 7.70
CA SER A 27 -1.81 -16.23 7.65
C SER A 27 -0.32 -16.57 7.81
N PRO A 28 0.08 -17.33 8.83
CA PRO A 28 1.49 -17.69 9.07
C PRO A 28 2.03 -18.76 8.09
N GLN A 29 1.43 -18.95 6.92
CA GLN A 29 1.72 -20.05 6.00
C GLN A 29 3.13 -20.03 5.37
N SER A 30 3.92 -18.98 5.56
CA SER A 30 5.27 -18.89 5.00
C SER A 30 6.27 -18.38 6.03
N SER A 31 7.36 -19.15 6.20
CA SER A 31 8.56 -18.73 6.94
C SER A 31 9.46 -17.79 6.14
N ALA A 32 9.12 -17.51 4.88
CA ALA A 32 9.79 -16.50 4.10
C ALA A 32 9.33 -15.11 4.60
N PRO A 33 10.26 -14.15 4.76
CA PRO A 33 9.88 -12.78 5.06
C PRO A 33 8.92 -12.29 3.98
N LEU A 34 7.72 -11.88 4.40
CA LEU A 34 6.81 -11.16 3.52
C LEU A 34 7.51 -9.89 3.10
N ILE A 35 7.85 -9.80 1.82
CA ILE A 35 8.33 -8.56 1.22
C ILE A 35 7.10 -7.68 0.99
N ALA A 36 6.52 -7.22 2.09
CA ALA A 36 5.30 -6.42 2.08
C ALA A 36 5.67 -4.97 1.75
N HIS A 37 5.16 -4.46 0.63
CA HIS A 37 5.38 -3.08 0.17
C HIS A 37 4.07 -2.34 -0.09
N GLY A 38 4.19 -1.06 -0.44
CA GLY A 38 3.07 -0.17 -0.70
C GLY A 38 2.32 0.25 0.58
N LEU A 39 1.25 1.03 0.43
CA LEU A 39 0.58 1.72 1.54
C LEU A 39 0.20 0.80 2.72
N ILE A 40 -0.32 -0.39 2.43
CA ILE A 40 -0.69 -1.37 3.47
C ILE A 40 0.52 -2.21 3.87
N GLY A 41 1.25 -2.78 2.91
CA GLY A 41 2.31 -3.75 3.18
C GLY A 41 3.47 -3.17 3.99
N GLN A 42 3.83 -1.91 3.73
CA GLN A 42 4.90 -1.22 4.45
C GLN A 42 4.66 -1.11 5.96
N SER A 43 3.40 -1.22 6.41
CA SER A 43 3.02 -1.14 7.84
C SER A 43 3.36 -2.42 8.61
N PHE A 44 3.63 -3.51 7.89
CA PHE A 44 4.03 -4.80 8.43
C PHE A 44 5.52 -5.10 8.22
N ALA A 45 6.19 -4.32 7.36
CA ALA A 45 7.60 -4.48 7.05
C ALA A 45 8.52 -3.82 8.09
N ASP A 46 8.07 -2.74 8.74
CA ASP A 46 8.83 -2.01 9.75
C ASP A 46 8.27 -2.31 11.16
N PRO A 47 9.11 -2.71 12.13
CA PRO A 47 8.68 -2.92 13.52
C PRO A 47 8.31 -1.62 14.25
N LEU A 48 8.65 -0.45 13.71
CA LEU A 48 8.39 0.85 14.34
C LEU A 48 7.35 1.67 13.58
N PRO A 49 6.48 2.41 14.28
CA PRO A 49 5.55 3.31 13.63
C PRO A 49 6.32 4.47 12.98
N ARG A 50 5.90 4.84 11.77
CA ARG A 50 6.37 6.04 11.08
C ARG A 50 5.29 7.12 11.17
N PHE A 51 5.71 8.32 11.51
CA PHE A 51 4.82 9.48 11.62
C PHE A 51 5.03 10.38 10.41
N GLY A 52 4.01 10.45 9.56
CA GLY A 52 4.02 11.27 8.36
C GLY A 52 3.68 12.73 8.68
N ARG A 53 3.94 13.60 7.71
CA ARG A 53 3.50 15.00 7.79
C ARG A 53 1.98 15.08 7.85
N LEU A 54 1.50 16.05 8.61
CA LEU A 54 0.08 16.36 8.77
C LEU A 54 -0.22 17.71 8.12
N ASP A 55 -1.38 17.82 7.49
CA ASP A 55 -1.91 19.09 7.03
C ASP A 55 -2.40 19.94 8.21
N VAL A 56 -2.33 21.26 8.07
CA VAL A 56 -3.00 22.21 8.98
C VAL A 56 -4.35 22.54 8.36
N TYR A 57 -5.42 21.95 8.90
CA TYR A 57 -6.77 22.15 8.40
C TYR A 57 -7.35 23.49 8.88
N PRO A 58 -8.07 24.23 8.00
CA PRO A 58 -8.83 25.41 8.42
C PRO A 58 -10.04 24.99 9.26
N GLU A 59 -10.56 25.91 10.09
CA GLU A 59 -11.78 25.65 10.88
C GLU A 59 -13.00 25.41 9.99
N GLU A 60 -13.06 26.08 8.83
CA GLU A 60 -14.20 26.03 7.91
C GLU A 60 -13.75 26.14 6.45
N GLY A 61 -14.58 25.62 5.53
CA GLY A 61 -14.42 25.79 4.08
C GLY A 61 -13.77 24.60 3.35
N THR A 62 -13.48 24.81 2.06
CA THR A 62 -12.81 23.81 1.22
C THR A 62 -11.29 23.90 1.40
N PHE A 63 -10.65 22.75 1.58
CA PHE A 63 -9.20 22.65 1.71
C PHE A 63 -8.67 21.55 0.78
N THR A 64 -7.49 21.78 0.21
CA THR A 64 -6.74 20.79 -0.57
C THR A 64 -5.58 20.28 0.27
N THR A 65 -5.51 18.97 0.45
CA THR A 65 -4.42 18.32 1.20
C THR A 65 -3.10 18.50 0.47
N SER A 66 -2.03 18.69 1.25
CA SER A 66 -0.68 18.95 0.73
C SER A 66 0.37 18.04 1.34
N ALA A 67 0.19 17.63 2.60
CA ALA A 67 1.17 16.82 3.31
C ALA A 67 1.15 15.35 2.88
N GLN A 68 -0.04 14.82 2.57
CA GLN A 68 -0.28 13.47 2.05
C GLN A 68 0.48 12.34 2.77
N ALA A 69 0.64 12.48 4.09
CA ALA A 69 1.36 11.53 4.94
C ALA A 69 2.83 11.29 4.54
N GLU A 70 3.47 12.20 3.81
CA GLU A 70 4.88 12.09 3.44
C GLU A 70 5.76 11.81 4.67
N GLY A 71 6.65 10.83 4.55
CA GLY A 71 7.49 10.34 5.65
C GLY A 71 6.89 9.15 6.41
N ALA A 72 5.56 8.97 6.41
CA ALA A 72 4.95 7.70 6.81
C ALA A 72 4.90 6.71 5.64
N ILE A 73 4.66 7.19 4.42
CA ILE A 73 4.65 6.39 3.19
C ILE A 73 6.04 6.28 2.57
N GLU A 74 6.28 5.20 1.82
CA GLU A 74 7.46 5.07 0.96
C GLU A 74 7.38 6.08 -0.18
N GLY A 75 8.36 6.98 -0.29
CA GLY A 75 8.36 8.05 -1.30
C GLY A 75 7.29 9.13 -1.08
N THR A 76 6.66 9.59 -2.18
CA THR A 76 5.59 10.60 -2.18
C THR A 76 4.28 9.98 -2.65
N ALA A 77 3.16 10.67 -2.45
CA ALA A 77 1.86 10.16 -2.88
C ALA A 77 1.77 9.96 -4.41
N ASP A 78 2.51 10.75 -5.19
CA ASP A 78 2.50 10.70 -6.67
C ASP A 78 2.89 9.31 -7.20
N ILE A 79 3.77 8.58 -6.50
CA ILE A 79 4.20 7.25 -6.96
C ILE A 79 3.10 6.19 -6.85
N TYR A 80 2.01 6.50 -6.14
CA TYR A 80 0.85 5.65 -5.98
C TYR A 80 -0.30 6.03 -6.92
N GLU A 81 -0.16 7.12 -7.68
CA GLU A 81 -1.16 7.51 -8.67
C GLU A 81 -1.15 6.52 -9.84
N VAL A 82 -2.35 6.11 -10.27
CA VAL A 82 -2.53 5.22 -11.41
C VAL A 82 -3.29 5.92 -12.54
N PRO A 83 -2.93 5.67 -13.81
CA PRO A 83 -3.49 6.37 -14.97
C PRO A 83 -4.99 6.14 -15.22
N SER A 84 -5.58 5.07 -14.69
CA SER A 84 -7.00 4.77 -14.91
C SER A 84 -7.66 3.99 -13.76
N PRO A 85 -9.00 4.03 -13.62
CA PRO A 85 -9.71 3.36 -12.53
C PRO A 85 -9.56 1.83 -12.47
N PHE A 86 -9.15 1.20 -13.57
CA PHE A 86 -8.99 -0.26 -13.69
C PHE A 86 -7.53 -0.66 -13.91
N GLU A 87 -6.59 0.24 -13.64
CA GLU A 87 -5.17 -0.04 -13.75
C GLU A 87 -4.72 -1.07 -12.71
N THR A 88 -3.81 -1.95 -13.12
CA THR A 88 -3.20 -2.99 -12.26
C THR A 88 -1.70 -2.85 -12.12
N ASP A 89 -1.07 -1.98 -12.93
CA ASP A 89 0.35 -1.67 -12.88
C ASP A 89 0.67 -0.68 -11.76
N PHE A 90 0.57 -1.17 -10.52
CA PHE A 90 1.01 -0.42 -9.34
C PHE A 90 2.54 -0.41 -9.23
N ALA A 91 3.12 0.71 -8.77
CA ALA A 91 4.58 0.86 -8.59
C ALA A 91 5.22 -0.25 -7.72
N PHE A 92 4.49 -0.78 -6.75
CA PHE A 92 4.91 -1.86 -5.86
C PHE A 92 4.10 -3.16 -6.06
N SER A 93 3.59 -3.37 -7.28
CA SER A 93 2.77 -4.53 -7.61
C SER A 93 3.55 -5.84 -7.44
N LEU A 94 2.97 -6.78 -6.69
CA LEU A 94 3.41 -8.17 -6.63
C LEU A 94 2.55 -9.09 -7.52
N PHE A 95 1.52 -8.53 -8.19
CA PHE A 95 0.58 -9.30 -9.01
C PHE A 95 1.25 -9.93 -10.23
N ALA A 96 2.28 -9.29 -10.77
CA ALA A 96 3.03 -9.76 -11.94
C ALA A 96 4.15 -10.77 -11.61
N GLY A 97 4.27 -11.20 -10.35
CA GLY A 97 5.48 -11.82 -9.82
C GLY A 97 6.08 -12.94 -10.67
N GLU A 98 7.27 -12.69 -11.23
CA GLU A 98 8.30 -13.72 -11.22
C GLU A 98 8.52 -14.11 -9.75
N ARG A 99 8.19 -15.36 -9.44
CA ARG A 99 8.43 -15.96 -8.13
C ARG A 99 9.88 -15.69 -7.73
N TRP A 100 10.09 -15.02 -6.60
CA TRP A 100 11.40 -14.89 -5.95
C TRP A 100 12.03 -16.28 -5.82
N GLN A 101 12.88 -16.65 -6.78
CA GLN A 101 13.78 -17.77 -6.60
C GLN A 101 14.83 -17.27 -5.64
N LYS A 102 14.97 -17.96 -4.49
CA LYS A 102 16.05 -17.69 -3.56
C LYS A 102 17.34 -17.62 -4.36
N ALA A 103 17.94 -16.43 -4.43
CA ALA A 103 19.31 -16.30 -4.90
C ALA A 103 20.12 -17.31 -4.08
N GLY A 104 20.69 -18.28 -4.78
CA GLY A 104 21.46 -19.36 -4.20
C GLY A 104 22.48 -18.78 -3.23
N THR A 105 22.72 -19.52 -2.15
CA THR A 105 23.89 -19.39 -1.29
C THR A 105 25.10 -18.98 -2.12
N ALA A 106 25.60 -17.77 -1.91
CA ALA A 106 26.90 -17.37 -2.43
C ALA A 106 27.92 -18.34 -1.83
N GLU A 107 28.34 -19.31 -2.64
CA GLU A 107 29.55 -20.05 -2.37
C GLU A 107 30.72 -19.07 -2.28
N ALA A 108 31.57 -19.35 -1.30
CA ALA A 108 32.71 -18.56 -0.91
C ALA A 108 33.58 -18.17 -2.12
N ALA A 109 33.74 -16.86 -2.32
CA ALA A 109 34.84 -16.33 -3.10
C ALA A 109 36.15 -16.71 -2.40
N THR A 110 36.75 -17.83 -2.83
CA THR A 110 38.14 -18.15 -2.52
C THR A 110 39.00 -17.20 -3.33
N ALA A 111 39.59 -16.22 -2.64
CA ALA A 111 40.67 -15.41 -3.18
C ALA A 111 41.99 -16.17 -3.03
N THR A 112 42.61 -16.56 -4.14
CA THR A 112 44.06 -16.83 -4.18
C THR A 112 44.64 -16.59 -5.58
N CYS A 113 45.64 -15.70 -5.62
CA CYS A 113 46.74 -15.47 -6.57
C CYS A 113 46.46 -15.37 -8.07
#